data_AF-A0A4Q3SRP4-F1
#
_entry.id   AF-A0A4Q3SRP4-F1
#
_cell.length_a   1.000
_cell.length_b   1.000
_cell.length_c   1.000
_cell.angle_alpha   90.00
_cell.angle_beta   90.00
_cell.angle_gamma   90.00
#
_symmetry.space_group_name_H-M   'P 1'
#
loop_
_entity.id
_entity.type
_entity.pdbx_description
1 polymer ?
#
loop_
_entity_poly.entity_id
_entity_poly.type
_entity_poly.pdbx_seq_one_letter_code
_entity_poly.pdbx_strand_id
1 'polypeptide(L)'
;FLGIGGDRLVLCGRVAANAKEENIKGWWGAINDAFEHADVSGDKRAIRSNGMEIVRFGPDPQVLGAGAAIVNAVSPLPSWASVEATAEAYARYASPSQLGEDVVTPAASPLIRTQGLGRFRRGDLIHRLLQILPDLAVAERASAAGRILARERDLTEDQRAEMISAALGVLEDSRFAEVFGPGSRAEVSVAGTASRLPAGLAISGRIDRLVVLPDRVLVADFKTNRPSPQRIEDADPAYLRQMAIYAAVLADIFEGRQIEAALVWTDGPKLMAVPEKLLAETLAELHREG
;
A
#
# COMPACT_ATOMS: atom_id res chain seq x y z
N PHE A 1 -2.88 3.66 26.60
CA PHE A 1 -4.15 3.91 27.31
C PHE A 1 -4.86 5.07 26.65
N LEU A 2 -5.97 4.81 25.95
CA LEU A 2 -6.80 5.82 25.31
C LEU A 2 -8.03 6.08 26.20
N GLY A 3 -8.11 7.27 26.76
CA GLY A 3 -9.36 7.86 27.23
C GLY A 3 -9.80 8.90 26.20
N ILE A 4 -10.99 8.72 25.64
CA ILE A 4 -11.60 9.65 24.69
C ILE A 4 -12.13 10.85 25.48
N GLY A 5 -11.61 12.04 25.20
CA GLY A 5 -12.00 13.28 25.86
C GLY A 5 -11.10 14.47 25.56
N GLY A 6 -11.14 14.95 24.31
CA GLY A 6 -10.54 16.21 23.89
C GLY A 6 -9.68 16.08 22.62
N ASP A 7 -10.15 16.64 21.51
CA ASP A 7 -9.43 16.73 20.24
C ASP A 7 -8.11 17.49 20.43
N ARG A 8 -7.02 16.76 20.69
CA ARG A 8 -5.67 17.32 20.77
C ARG A 8 -4.72 16.41 20.02
N LEU A 9 -3.99 17.00 19.08
CA LEU A 9 -2.86 16.36 18.43
C LEU A 9 -1.59 16.75 19.17
N VAL A 10 -0.90 15.77 19.75
CA VAL A 10 0.42 15.96 20.38
C VAL A 10 1.46 15.48 19.38
N LEU A 11 2.31 16.40 18.92
CA LEU A 11 3.40 16.11 18.00
C LEU A 11 4.73 16.10 18.76
N CYS A 12 5.39 14.95 18.79
CA CYS A 12 6.71 14.79 19.40
C CYS A 12 7.69 14.25 18.35
N GLY A 13 8.79 14.96 18.12
CA GLY A 13 9.90 14.48 17.28
C GLY A 13 10.99 13.78 18.10
N ARG A 14 11.77 12.90 17.44
CA ARG A 14 13.03 12.38 18.00
C ARG A 14 14.19 12.97 17.21
N VAL A 15 15.14 13.56 17.93
CA VAL A 15 16.33 14.20 17.35
C VAL A 15 17.58 13.56 17.95
N ALA A 16 18.64 13.41 17.17
CA ALA A 16 19.92 12.94 17.67
C ALA A 16 20.52 13.95 18.66
N ALA A 17 21.17 13.50 19.73
CA ALA A 17 21.63 14.35 20.82
C ALA A 17 22.59 15.50 20.41
N ASN A 18 23.20 15.40 19.23
CA ASN A 18 24.14 16.35 18.65
C ASN A 18 23.56 17.19 17.50
N ALA A 19 22.29 17.00 17.14
CA ALA A 19 21.64 17.77 16.09
C ALA A 19 21.00 19.04 16.66
N LYS A 20 21.21 20.17 15.99
CA LYS A 20 20.57 21.45 16.33
C LYS A 20 19.18 21.51 15.70
N GLU A 21 18.19 21.99 16.44
CA GLU A 21 16.79 22.06 16.00
C GLU A 21 16.61 22.88 14.71
N GLU A 22 17.35 23.98 14.57
CA GLU A 22 17.41 24.84 13.38
C GLU A 22 17.81 24.11 12.08
N ASN A 23 18.43 22.93 12.18
CA ASN A 23 18.89 22.14 11.04
C ASN A 23 17.94 20.98 10.68
N ILE A 24 16.82 20.82 11.38
CA ILE A 24 15.86 19.74 11.13
C ILE A 24 15.02 20.07 9.89
N LYS A 25 15.50 19.64 8.73
CA LYS A 25 14.79 19.78 7.45
C LYS A 25 13.88 18.57 7.25
N GLY A 26 12.60 18.74 7.55
CA GLY A 26 11.58 17.70 7.44
C GLY A 26 10.22 18.23 7.88
N TRP A 27 9.27 17.33 8.13
CA TRP A 27 7.93 17.69 8.60
C TRP A 27 7.96 18.62 9.83
N TRP A 28 8.93 18.45 10.73
CA TRP A 28 9.11 19.33 11.90
C TRP A 28 9.44 20.77 11.52
N GLY A 29 10.34 20.98 10.57
CA GLY A 29 10.67 22.31 10.04
C GLY A 29 9.46 22.97 9.39
N ALA A 30 8.72 22.24 8.55
CA ALA A 30 7.50 22.75 7.93
C ALA A 30 6.41 23.15 8.94
N ILE A 31 6.29 22.40 10.04
CA ILE A 31 5.36 22.74 11.13
C ILE A 31 5.84 23.96 11.91
N ASN A 32 7.15 24.08 12.18
CA ASN A 32 7.70 25.27 12.84
C ASN A 32 7.49 26.52 11.99
N ASP A 33 7.77 26.46 10.68
CA ASP A 33 7.54 27.56 9.76
C ASP A 33 6.05 27.97 9.71
N ALA A 34 5.14 26.99 9.74
CA ALA A 34 3.71 27.26 9.80
C ALA A 34 3.30 27.96 11.11
N PHE A 35 3.91 27.59 12.25
CA PHE A 35 3.67 28.26 13.53
C PHE A 35 4.27 29.67 13.64
N GLU A 36 5.25 30.02 12.80
CA GLU A 36 5.80 31.38 12.70
C GLU A 36 5.02 32.28 11.72
N HIS A 37 4.04 31.74 10.99
CA HIS A 37 3.21 32.52 10.08
C HIS A 37 2.45 33.63 10.84
N ALA A 38 2.32 34.81 10.23
CA ALA A 38 1.74 36.00 10.90
C ALA A 38 0.32 35.79 11.45
N ASP A 39 -0.47 34.94 10.79
CA ASP A 39 -1.84 34.60 11.21
C ASP A 39 -1.92 33.59 12.37
N VAL A 40 -0.79 32.98 12.74
CA VAL A 40 -0.71 31.84 13.68
C VAL A 40 0.17 32.15 14.88
N SER A 41 1.25 32.91 14.67
CA SER A 41 2.26 33.21 15.69
C SER A 41 1.71 33.94 16.91
N GLY A 42 0.63 34.73 16.74
CA GLY A 42 -0.05 35.43 17.84
C GLY A 42 -0.73 34.51 18.86
N ASP A 43 -1.08 33.28 18.49
CA ASP A 43 -1.76 32.30 19.35
C ASP A 43 -0.82 31.20 19.87
N LYS A 44 0.49 31.34 19.60
CA LYS A 44 1.55 30.45 20.06
C LYS A 44 2.06 30.91 21.43
N ARG A 45 2.13 30.00 22.40
CA ARG A 45 2.79 30.25 23.69
C ARG A 45 3.61 29.07 24.18
N ALA A 46 4.75 29.36 24.79
CA ALA A 46 5.53 28.37 25.52
C ALA A 46 4.91 28.15 26.90
N ILE A 47 4.71 26.88 27.27
CA ILE A 47 4.28 26.48 28.61
C ILE A 47 5.27 25.48 29.18
N ARG A 48 5.38 25.46 30.51
CA ARG A 48 6.19 24.48 31.23
C ARG A 48 5.30 23.50 31.94
N SER A 49 5.48 22.20 31.68
CA SER A 49 4.70 21.14 32.33
C SER A 49 5.60 19.95 32.61
N ASN A 50 5.60 19.46 33.86
CA ASN A 50 6.41 18.33 34.31
C ASN A 50 7.90 18.44 33.94
N GLY A 51 8.47 19.64 34.01
CA GLY A 51 9.87 19.91 33.69
C GLY A 51 10.20 20.03 32.19
N MET A 52 9.24 19.75 31.31
CA MET A 52 9.37 19.92 29.85
C MET A 52 8.84 21.28 29.40
N GLU A 53 9.51 21.85 28.41
CA GLU A 53 9.01 23.01 27.67
C GLU A 53 8.17 22.52 26.50
N ILE A 54 6.95 23.04 26.38
CA ILE A 54 5.98 22.64 25.36
C ILE A 54 5.49 23.92 24.68
N VAL A 55 5.50 23.91 23.35
CA VAL A 55 4.85 24.94 22.55
C VAL A 55 3.39 24.55 22.34
N ARG A 56 2.47 25.45 22.71
CA ARG A 56 1.03 25.26 22.54
C ARG A 56 0.47 26.32 21.60
N PHE A 57 -0.43 25.88 20.73
CA PHE A 57 -1.27 26.72 19.89
C PHE A 57 -2.74 26.58 20.31
N GLY A 58 -3.46 27.71 20.42
CA GLY A 58 -4.88 27.74 20.77
C GLY A 58 -5.20 27.96 22.26
N PRO A 59 -6.50 28.02 22.62
CA PRO A 59 -6.95 28.29 23.98
C PRO A 59 -6.55 27.17 24.95
N ASP A 60 -6.38 27.53 26.22
CA ASP A 60 -6.21 26.50 27.25
C ASP A 60 -7.48 25.66 27.37
N PRO A 61 -7.34 24.36 27.65
CA PRO A 61 -8.50 23.55 27.90
C PRO A 61 -9.25 24.11 29.09
N GLN A 62 -10.55 24.27 28.94
CA GLN A 62 -11.41 24.65 30.05
C GLN A 62 -11.30 23.56 31.11
N VAL A 63 -10.76 23.92 32.26
CA VAL A 63 -10.77 23.05 33.43
C VAL A 63 -12.24 22.91 33.80
N LEU A 64 -12.83 21.77 33.48
CA LEU A 64 -14.09 21.37 34.08
C LEU A 64 -13.83 21.38 35.59
N GLY A 65 -14.40 22.35 36.29
CA GLY A 65 -14.20 22.55 37.72
C GLY A 65 -14.38 21.23 38.45
N ALA A 66 -13.58 20.99 39.50
CA ALA A 66 -13.51 19.72 40.22
C ALA A 66 -14.90 19.11 40.39
N GLY A 67 -15.26 18.21 39.48
CA GLY A 67 -16.45 17.40 39.61
C GLY A 67 -16.27 16.65 40.92
N ALA A 68 -17.29 16.72 41.79
CA ALA A 68 -17.34 15.97 43.04
C ALA A 68 -16.67 14.62 42.81
N ALA A 69 -15.63 14.32 43.60
CA ALA A 69 -14.77 13.16 43.42
C ALA A 69 -15.65 11.97 43.04
N ILE A 70 -15.60 11.60 41.75
CA ILE A 70 -16.27 10.40 41.31
C ILE A 70 -15.51 9.34 42.06
N VAL A 71 -16.15 8.78 43.07
CA VAL A 71 -15.67 7.58 43.73
C VAL A 71 -15.66 6.58 42.59
N ASN A 72 -14.49 6.36 41.99
CA ASN A 72 -14.33 5.34 40.96
C ASN A 72 -14.68 4.06 41.69
N ALA A 73 -15.91 3.58 41.51
CA ALA A 73 -16.25 2.22 41.83
C ALA A 73 -15.23 1.40 41.05
N VAL A 74 -14.33 0.75 41.78
CA VAL A 74 -13.31 -0.11 41.17
C VAL A 74 -14.08 -1.25 40.53
N SER A 75 -14.42 -1.07 39.26
CA SER A 75 -15.04 -2.12 38.48
C SER A 75 -13.99 -3.21 38.37
N PRO A 76 -14.29 -4.46 38.75
CA PRO A 76 -13.32 -5.53 38.64
C PRO A 76 -12.83 -5.58 37.20
N LEU A 77 -11.51 -5.66 37.05
CA LEU A 77 -10.90 -5.78 35.73
C LEU A 77 -11.51 -7.02 35.05
N PRO A 78 -11.89 -6.94 33.76
CA PRO A 78 -12.25 -8.11 32.99
C PRO A 78 -11.14 -9.16 33.10
N SER A 79 -11.51 -10.44 33.14
CA SER A 79 -10.54 -11.54 33.31
C SER A 79 -9.39 -11.51 32.30
N TRP A 80 -9.66 -11.04 31.08
CA TRP A 80 -8.65 -10.89 30.02
C TRP A 80 -7.56 -9.86 30.34
N ALA A 81 -7.82 -8.88 31.21
CA ALA A 81 -6.84 -7.84 31.57
C ALA A 81 -5.75 -8.34 32.53
N SER A 82 -5.98 -9.50 33.16
CA SER A 82 -5.00 -10.23 33.99
C SER A 82 -4.30 -11.37 33.25
N VAL A 83 -4.68 -11.62 31.99
CA VAL A 83 -3.98 -12.61 31.15
C VAL A 83 -2.73 -11.96 30.60
N GLU A 84 -1.58 -12.58 30.87
CA GLU A 84 -0.31 -12.16 30.30
C GLU A 84 -0.42 -12.25 28.77
N ALA A 85 -0.19 -11.12 28.08
CA ALA A 85 -0.26 -11.09 26.63
C ALA A 85 0.75 -12.09 26.06
N THR A 86 0.31 -12.96 25.16
CA THR A 86 1.21 -13.87 24.46
C THR A 86 2.21 -13.02 23.71
N ALA A 87 3.51 -13.27 23.89
CA ALA A 87 4.54 -12.52 23.21
C ALA A 87 4.30 -12.60 21.70
N GLU A 88 4.00 -11.46 21.07
CA GLU A 88 3.91 -11.39 19.61
C GLU A 88 5.26 -11.80 19.05
N ALA A 89 5.30 -12.90 18.30
CA ALA A 89 6.44 -13.19 17.47
C ALA A 89 6.54 -12.05 16.46
N TYR A 90 7.59 -11.23 16.54
CA TYR A 90 7.89 -10.25 15.50
C TYR A 90 8.15 -11.01 14.21
N ALA A 91 7.10 -11.26 13.43
CA ALA A 91 7.22 -11.90 12.16
C ALA A 91 8.04 -10.97 11.26
N ARG A 92 9.12 -11.50 10.68
CA ARG A 92 9.84 -10.77 9.65
C ARG A 92 8.92 -10.70 8.45
N TYR A 93 8.36 -9.51 8.21
CA TYR A 93 7.52 -9.28 7.04
C TYR A 93 8.38 -9.42 5.79
N ALA A 94 8.06 -10.41 4.98
CA ALA A 94 8.61 -10.53 3.64
C ALA A 94 7.71 -9.80 2.64
N SER A 95 8.30 -9.08 1.68
CA SER A 95 7.53 -8.60 0.53
C SER A 95 7.24 -9.80 -0.38
N PRO A 96 5.98 -10.03 -0.79
CA PRO A 96 5.64 -11.09 -1.74
C PRO A 96 6.42 -11.01 -3.05
N SER A 97 6.81 -9.81 -3.48
CA SER A 97 7.66 -9.60 -4.67
C SER A 97 9.13 -9.99 -4.46
N GLN A 98 9.60 -10.11 -3.23
CA GLN A 98 11.00 -10.44 -2.88
C GLN A 98 11.21 -11.93 -2.56
N LEU A 99 10.14 -12.68 -2.27
CA LEU A 99 10.18 -14.12 -1.94
C LEU A 99 10.51 -15.04 -3.13
N GLY A 100 10.93 -14.47 -4.27
CA GLY A 100 11.36 -15.19 -5.47
C GLY A 100 12.79 -14.88 -5.94
N GLU A 101 13.57 -14.09 -5.20
CA GLU A 101 14.86 -13.56 -5.67
C GLU A 101 16.07 -14.51 -5.49
N ASP A 102 15.91 -15.74 -4.96
CA ASP A 102 17.02 -16.68 -4.73
C ASP A 102 17.55 -17.41 -5.99
N VAL A 103 16.96 -17.18 -7.17
CA VAL A 103 17.55 -17.57 -8.46
C VAL A 103 17.62 -16.34 -9.36
N VAL A 104 18.76 -15.64 -9.29
CA VAL A 104 19.07 -14.50 -10.15
C VAL A 104 19.27 -14.99 -11.60
N THR A 105 18.21 -15.00 -12.39
CA THR A 105 18.25 -14.29 -13.67
C THR A 105 17.83 -12.86 -13.38
N PRO A 106 18.53 -11.83 -13.88
CA PRO A 106 18.26 -10.46 -13.48
C PRO A 106 16.92 -9.98 -14.09
N ALA A 107 15.82 -10.24 -13.39
CA ALA A 107 14.67 -9.35 -13.41
C ALA A 107 15.11 -8.09 -12.66
N ALA A 108 15.47 -7.05 -13.41
CA ALA A 108 16.07 -5.86 -12.84
C ALA A 108 15.09 -5.12 -11.89
N SER A 109 15.31 -5.32 -10.59
CA SER A 109 14.94 -4.43 -9.49
C SER A 109 15.88 -3.18 -9.51
N PRO A 110 15.54 -2.02 -8.91
CA PRO A 110 15.49 -0.71 -9.59
C PRO A 110 16.82 0.07 -9.65
N LEU A 111 17.98 -0.60 -9.64
CA LEU A 111 19.28 0.08 -9.48
C LEU A 111 20.37 -0.45 -10.42
N ILE A 112 20.11 -0.52 -11.73
CA ILE A 112 21.19 -0.64 -12.73
C ILE A 112 21.07 0.50 -13.76
N ARG A 113 21.73 1.61 -13.42
CA ARG A 113 21.90 2.80 -14.27
C ARG A 113 22.90 2.51 -15.38
N THR A 114 22.46 1.93 -16.49
CA THR A 114 23.03 2.23 -17.81
C THR A 114 22.13 1.62 -18.90
N GLN A 115 21.47 2.48 -19.69
CA GLN A 115 20.70 2.16 -20.91
C GLN A 115 19.28 1.54 -20.80
N GLY A 116 18.73 1.30 -19.60
CA GLY A 116 17.42 0.63 -19.42
C GLY A 116 16.24 1.46 -18.87
N LEU A 117 16.46 2.73 -18.50
CA LEU A 117 15.48 3.55 -17.74
C LEU A 117 14.13 3.78 -18.46
N GLY A 118 14.11 3.81 -19.79
CA GLY A 118 12.89 4.11 -20.55
C GLY A 118 11.80 3.03 -20.44
N ARG A 119 12.17 1.75 -20.32
CA ARG A 119 11.18 0.66 -20.25
C ARG A 119 10.53 0.57 -18.88
N PHE A 120 11.31 0.67 -17.81
CA PHE A 120 10.80 0.69 -16.44
C PHE A 120 9.89 1.90 -16.21
N ARG A 121 10.38 3.09 -16.58
CA ARG A 121 9.58 4.31 -16.45
C ARG A 121 8.30 4.28 -17.27
N ARG A 122 8.35 3.74 -18.49
CA ARG A 122 7.15 3.51 -19.31
C ARG A 122 6.16 2.60 -18.58
N GLY A 123 6.65 1.51 -18.00
CA GLY A 123 5.84 0.59 -17.20
C GLY A 123 5.15 1.28 -16.03
N ASP A 124 5.93 1.98 -15.20
CA ASP A 124 5.41 2.70 -14.03
C ASP A 124 4.31 3.71 -14.40
N LEU A 125 4.48 4.40 -15.54
CA LEU A 125 3.49 5.37 -16.00
C LEU A 125 2.20 4.71 -16.50
N ILE A 126 2.29 3.60 -17.25
CA ILE A 126 1.11 2.84 -17.68
C ILE A 126 0.39 2.27 -16.45
N HIS A 127 1.13 1.70 -15.51
CA HIS A 127 0.59 1.19 -14.25
C HIS A 127 -0.15 2.29 -13.49
N ARG A 128 0.46 3.47 -13.35
CA ARG A 128 -0.15 4.63 -12.71
C ARG A 128 -1.44 5.08 -13.42
N LEU A 129 -1.46 5.04 -14.76
CA LEU A 129 -2.69 5.31 -15.51
C LEU A 129 -3.77 4.26 -15.18
N LEU A 130 -3.42 2.97 -15.16
CA LEU A 130 -4.36 1.89 -14.82
C LEU A 130 -4.85 1.92 -13.36
N GLN A 131 -4.08 2.53 -12.45
CA GLN A 131 -4.54 2.80 -11.07
C GLN A 131 -5.61 3.89 -11.03
N ILE A 132 -5.40 4.99 -11.77
CA ILE A 132 -6.18 6.23 -11.59
C ILE A 132 -7.40 6.29 -12.52
N LEU A 133 -7.22 5.93 -13.79
CA LEU A 133 -8.23 6.13 -14.82
C LEU A 133 -9.55 5.33 -14.63
N PRO A 134 -9.55 4.10 -14.07
CA PRO A 134 -10.80 3.36 -13.85
C PRO A 134 -11.84 4.11 -13.04
N ASP A 135 -11.39 4.92 -12.07
CA ASP A 135 -12.25 5.64 -11.12
C ASP A 135 -12.84 6.93 -11.71
N LEU A 136 -12.43 7.30 -12.93
CA LEU A 136 -12.94 8.46 -13.66
C LEU A 136 -14.04 8.05 -14.63
N ALA A 137 -14.95 8.98 -14.91
CA ALA A 137 -15.95 8.82 -15.96
C ALA A 137 -15.27 8.56 -17.31
N VAL A 138 -15.84 7.67 -18.13
CA VAL A 138 -15.24 7.23 -19.41
C VAL A 138 -14.84 8.42 -20.30
N ALA A 139 -15.70 9.44 -20.39
CA ALA A 139 -15.46 10.65 -21.18
C ALA A 139 -14.25 11.48 -20.70
N GLU A 140 -13.86 11.36 -19.44
CA GLU A 140 -12.77 12.14 -18.84
C GLU A 140 -11.41 11.44 -18.92
N ARG A 141 -11.39 10.11 -19.06
CA ARG A 141 -10.18 9.27 -18.95
C ARG A 141 -9.05 9.71 -19.87
N ALA A 142 -9.33 9.92 -21.16
CA ALA A 142 -8.30 10.34 -22.12
C ALA A 142 -7.69 11.70 -21.75
N SER A 143 -8.52 12.68 -21.40
CA SER A 143 -8.06 14.01 -20.98
C SER A 143 -7.26 13.97 -19.68
N ALA A 144 -7.66 13.12 -18.72
CA ALA A 144 -6.96 12.93 -17.47
C ALA A 144 -5.60 12.25 -17.68
N ALA A 145 -5.53 11.23 -18.54
CA ALA A 145 -4.29 10.56 -18.90
C ALA A 145 -3.28 11.55 -19.51
N GLY A 146 -3.74 12.40 -20.43
CA GLY A 146 -2.94 13.49 -20.99
C GLY A 146 -2.40 14.44 -19.92
N ARG A 147 -3.25 14.90 -18.99
CA ARG A 147 -2.83 15.78 -17.88
C ARG A 147 -1.84 15.11 -16.92
N ILE A 148 -2.01 13.82 -16.63
CA ILE A 148 -1.09 13.05 -15.76
C ILE A 148 0.28 12.99 -16.43
N LEU A 149 0.32 12.53 -17.68
CA LEU A 149 1.60 12.37 -18.37
C LEU A 149 2.26 13.72 -18.64
N ALA A 150 1.53 14.79 -18.98
CA ALA A 150 2.08 16.13 -19.26
C ALA A 150 3.04 16.68 -18.18
N ARG A 151 2.94 16.17 -16.94
CA ARG A 151 3.85 16.51 -15.83
C ARG A 151 5.26 15.91 -15.98
N GLU A 152 5.40 14.85 -16.75
CA GLU A 152 6.65 14.14 -17.03
C GLU A 152 7.41 14.87 -18.15
N ARG A 153 8.36 15.75 -17.80
CA ARG A 153 9.00 16.70 -18.75
C ARG A 153 9.91 16.06 -19.81
N ASP A 154 10.35 14.84 -19.57
CA ASP A 154 11.32 14.11 -20.41
C ASP A 154 10.67 13.18 -21.44
N LEU A 155 9.34 13.11 -21.49
CA LEU A 155 8.62 12.35 -22.51
C LEU A 155 8.36 13.16 -23.77
N THR A 156 8.58 12.55 -24.93
CA THR A 156 8.11 13.06 -26.22
C THR A 156 6.59 12.89 -26.33
N GLU A 157 5.95 13.62 -27.24
CA GLU A 157 4.50 13.50 -27.47
C GLU A 157 4.12 12.09 -27.95
N ASP A 158 4.94 11.49 -28.82
CA ASP A 158 4.72 10.11 -29.29
C ASP A 158 4.75 9.09 -28.15
N GLN A 159 5.66 9.26 -27.18
CA GLN A 159 5.72 8.40 -26.00
C GLN A 159 4.48 8.54 -25.12
N ARG A 160 3.98 9.78 -24.95
CA ARG A 160 2.74 10.02 -24.19
C ARG A 160 1.56 9.36 -24.89
N ALA A 161 1.41 9.59 -26.20
CA ALA A 161 0.34 9.03 -27.00
C ALA A 161 0.36 7.49 -26.96
N GLU A 162 1.53 6.86 -27.07
CA GLU A 162 1.69 5.41 -26.98
C GLU A 162 1.24 4.86 -25.62
N MET A 163 1.67 5.48 -24.51
CA MET A 163 1.30 5.04 -23.17
C MET A 163 -0.19 5.26 -22.85
N ILE A 164 -0.76 6.38 -23.31
CA ILE A 164 -2.20 6.65 -23.16
C ILE A 164 -3.00 5.61 -23.95
N SER A 165 -2.62 5.36 -25.20
CA SER A 165 -3.28 4.35 -26.04
C SER A 165 -3.17 2.95 -25.43
N ALA A 166 -2.01 2.59 -24.87
CA ALA A 166 -1.82 1.30 -24.22
C ALA A 166 -2.71 1.15 -22.97
N ALA A 167 -2.77 2.17 -22.11
CA ALA A 167 -3.60 2.15 -20.91
C ALA A 167 -5.11 2.12 -21.26
N LEU A 168 -5.57 3.00 -22.15
CA LEU A 168 -6.97 3.02 -22.58
C LEU A 168 -7.37 1.71 -23.27
N GLY A 169 -6.49 1.15 -24.10
CA GLY A 169 -6.73 -0.15 -24.74
C GLY A 169 -6.96 -1.28 -23.75
N VAL A 170 -6.30 -1.29 -22.59
CA VAL A 170 -6.55 -2.26 -21.51
C VAL A 170 -7.88 -1.97 -20.81
N LEU A 171 -8.21 -0.70 -20.57
CA LEU A 171 -9.46 -0.30 -19.88
C LEU A 171 -10.72 -0.55 -20.71
N GLU A 172 -10.61 -0.45 -22.02
CA GLU A 172 -11.72 -0.58 -22.97
C GLU A 172 -11.91 -2.01 -23.48
N ASP A 173 -10.94 -2.89 -23.25
CA ASP A 173 -11.02 -4.29 -23.64
C ASP A 173 -11.97 -5.06 -22.70
N SER A 174 -13.01 -5.65 -23.30
CA SER A 174 -14.07 -6.35 -22.58
C SER A 174 -13.57 -7.50 -21.70
N ARG A 175 -12.40 -8.07 -22.00
CA ARG A 175 -11.78 -9.12 -21.19
C ARG A 175 -11.38 -8.62 -19.79
N PHE A 176 -11.17 -7.32 -19.62
CA PHE A 176 -10.80 -6.69 -18.35
C PHE A 176 -11.96 -5.95 -17.69
N ALA A 177 -13.18 -6.02 -18.25
CA ALA A 177 -14.32 -5.27 -17.74
C ALA A 177 -14.59 -5.54 -16.26
N GLU A 178 -14.42 -6.79 -15.80
CA GLU A 178 -14.57 -7.16 -14.40
C GLU A 178 -13.45 -6.58 -13.51
N VAL A 179 -12.21 -6.58 -13.99
CA VAL A 179 -11.04 -6.02 -13.28
C VAL A 179 -11.24 -4.53 -12.98
N PHE A 180 -11.95 -3.81 -13.84
CA PHE A 180 -12.24 -2.38 -13.68
C PHE A 180 -13.70 -2.09 -13.30
N GLY A 181 -14.47 -3.12 -12.93
CA GLY A 181 -15.89 -3.02 -12.62
C GLY A 181 -16.20 -2.54 -11.20
N PRO A 182 -17.49 -2.48 -10.82
CA PRO A 182 -17.92 -2.14 -9.47
C PRO A 182 -17.32 -3.08 -8.41
N GLY A 183 -16.95 -2.53 -7.24
CA GLY A 183 -16.30 -3.31 -6.18
C GLY A 183 -14.81 -3.56 -6.38
N SER A 184 -14.26 -3.07 -7.50
CA SER A 184 -12.84 -3.08 -7.78
C SER A 184 -12.10 -1.94 -7.08
N ARG A 185 -10.95 -2.24 -6.48
CA ARG A 185 -10.11 -1.30 -5.72
C ARG A 185 -8.68 -1.40 -6.21
N ALA A 186 -8.07 -0.26 -6.51
CA ALA A 186 -6.65 -0.19 -6.81
C ALA A 186 -5.80 -0.13 -5.53
N GLU A 187 -4.55 -0.59 -5.61
CA GLU A 187 -3.51 -0.33 -4.61
C GLU A 187 -3.86 -0.79 -3.18
N VAL A 188 -4.46 -1.97 -3.06
CA VAL A 188 -4.89 -2.51 -1.76
C VAL A 188 -3.69 -3.03 -0.98
N SER A 189 -3.41 -2.42 0.17
CA SER A 189 -2.41 -2.94 1.11
C SER A 189 -2.89 -4.24 1.75
N VAL A 190 -2.00 -5.22 1.80
CA VAL A 190 -2.21 -6.50 2.49
C VAL A 190 -1.04 -6.75 3.43
N ALA A 191 -1.33 -7.05 4.69
CA ALA A 191 -0.33 -7.43 5.66
C ALA A 191 -0.89 -8.50 6.59
N GLY A 192 -0.08 -9.52 6.90
CA GLY A 192 -0.47 -10.57 7.83
C GLY A 192 0.21 -11.90 7.57
N THR A 193 -0.17 -12.88 8.37
CA THR A 193 0.11 -14.30 8.14
C THR A 193 -1.10 -14.94 7.46
N ALA A 194 -0.95 -16.17 6.96
CA ALA A 194 -2.09 -16.97 6.53
C ALA A 194 -1.90 -18.44 6.89
N SER A 195 -3.00 -19.14 7.10
CA SER A 195 -3.09 -20.56 7.42
C SER A 195 -2.42 -21.45 6.37
N ARG A 196 -2.41 -20.98 5.11
CA ARG A 196 -1.81 -21.64 3.95
C ARG A 196 -0.41 -21.12 3.61
N LEU A 197 0.23 -20.34 4.50
CA LEU A 197 1.63 -19.93 4.36
C LEU A 197 2.50 -20.69 5.37
N PRO A 198 3.80 -20.85 5.10
CA PRO A 198 4.74 -21.43 6.05
C PRO A 198 4.65 -20.77 7.43
N ALA A 199 4.76 -21.58 8.49
CA ALA A 199 4.63 -21.10 9.86
C ALA A 199 5.68 -20.01 10.17
N GLY A 200 5.22 -18.87 10.69
CA GLY A 200 6.08 -17.71 10.99
C GLY A 200 6.34 -16.78 9.80
N LEU A 201 5.87 -17.11 8.59
CA LEU A 201 5.91 -16.20 7.46
C LEU A 201 4.78 -15.17 7.57
N ALA A 202 5.14 -13.92 7.85
CA ALA A 202 4.25 -12.79 7.64
C ALA A 202 4.64 -12.08 6.36
N ILE A 203 3.64 -11.58 5.65
CA ILE A 203 3.82 -10.84 4.41
C ILE A 203 3.29 -9.43 4.58
N SER A 204 3.91 -8.48 3.90
CA SER A 204 3.40 -7.13 3.74
C SER A 204 3.62 -6.74 2.28
N GLY A 205 2.53 -6.37 1.61
CA GLY A 205 2.56 -6.08 0.19
C GLY A 205 1.41 -5.19 -0.22
N ARG A 206 1.37 -4.93 -1.52
CA ARG A 206 0.32 -4.13 -2.15
C ARG A 206 -0.14 -4.84 -3.40
N ILE A 207 -1.44 -5.04 -3.47
CA ILE A 207 -2.14 -5.62 -4.60
C ILE A 207 -2.50 -4.47 -5.54
N ASP A 208 -2.16 -4.60 -6.82
CA ASP A 208 -2.47 -3.56 -7.81
C ASP A 208 -3.98 -3.37 -7.99
N ARG A 209 -4.72 -4.48 -8.07
CA ARG A 209 -6.18 -4.46 -8.22
C ARG A 209 -6.83 -5.64 -7.47
N LEU A 210 -7.85 -5.33 -6.68
CA LEU A 210 -8.67 -6.30 -5.97
C LEU A 210 -10.14 -6.07 -6.29
N VAL A 211 -10.82 -7.08 -6.82
CA VAL A 211 -12.27 -7.05 -7.06
C VAL A 211 -12.94 -7.96 -6.04
N VAL A 212 -13.84 -7.38 -5.23
CA VAL A 212 -14.56 -8.12 -4.20
C VAL A 212 -16.02 -8.26 -4.62
N LEU A 213 -16.41 -9.48 -5.00
CA LEU A 213 -17.78 -9.85 -5.40
C LEU A 213 -18.45 -10.65 -4.27
N PRO A 214 -19.78 -10.89 -4.34
CA PRO A 214 -20.49 -11.60 -3.28
C PRO A 214 -20.00 -13.02 -3.01
N ASP A 215 -19.63 -13.75 -4.06
CA ASP A 215 -19.26 -15.17 -4.07
C ASP A 215 -17.76 -15.42 -4.30
N ARG A 216 -17.05 -14.46 -4.88
CA ARG A 216 -15.62 -14.57 -5.20
C ARG A 216 -14.84 -13.28 -5.02
N VAL A 217 -13.52 -13.41 -4.99
CA VAL A 217 -12.55 -12.31 -4.94
C VAL A 217 -11.51 -12.53 -6.03
N LEU A 218 -11.33 -11.54 -6.90
CA LEU A 218 -10.30 -11.55 -7.94
C LEU A 218 -9.16 -10.63 -7.54
N VAL A 219 -7.95 -11.19 -7.43
CA VAL A 219 -6.71 -10.41 -7.34
C VAL A 219 -6.05 -10.33 -8.71
N ALA A 220 -5.67 -9.13 -9.13
CA ALA A 220 -4.96 -8.91 -10.38
C ALA A 220 -3.72 -8.03 -10.17
N ASP A 221 -2.65 -8.37 -10.90
CA ASP A 221 -1.38 -7.65 -10.90
C ASP A 221 -0.98 -7.29 -12.34
N PHE A 222 -0.54 -6.05 -12.55
CA PHE A 222 -0.26 -5.50 -13.87
C PHE A 222 1.21 -5.67 -14.23
N LYS A 223 1.48 -6.37 -15.33
CA LYS A 223 2.83 -6.57 -15.86
C LYS A 223 3.01 -5.79 -17.16
N THR A 224 3.96 -4.87 -17.13
CA THR A 224 4.29 -4.00 -18.27
C THR A 224 5.52 -4.47 -19.06
N ASN A 225 6.13 -5.58 -18.64
CA ASN A 225 7.31 -6.16 -19.27
C ASN A 225 6.98 -6.73 -20.64
N ARG A 226 7.95 -6.64 -21.56
CA ARG A 226 7.84 -7.14 -22.94
C ARG A 226 8.97 -8.16 -23.21
N PRO A 227 8.70 -9.26 -23.92
CA PRO A 227 7.39 -9.73 -24.39
C PRO A 227 6.57 -10.40 -23.27
N SER A 228 5.25 -10.36 -23.38
CA SER A 228 4.37 -11.17 -22.53
C SER A 228 4.45 -12.65 -22.93
N PRO A 229 4.42 -13.60 -21.96
CA PRO A 229 4.43 -15.03 -22.27
C PRO A 229 3.17 -15.44 -23.05
N GLN A 230 3.24 -16.60 -23.71
CA GLN A 230 2.08 -17.15 -24.41
C GLN A 230 1.17 -17.94 -23.45
N ARG A 231 1.75 -18.56 -22.42
CA ARG A 231 1.02 -19.32 -21.42
C ARG A 231 1.41 -18.93 -20.00
N ILE A 232 0.51 -19.16 -19.05
CA ILE A 232 0.70 -18.70 -17.67
C ILE A 232 1.80 -19.48 -16.95
N GLU A 233 2.00 -20.73 -17.36
CA GLU A 233 3.06 -21.59 -16.85
C GLU A 233 4.46 -21.15 -17.31
N ASP A 234 4.54 -20.31 -18.36
CA ASP A 234 5.79 -19.71 -18.85
C ASP A 234 6.06 -18.34 -18.19
N ALA A 235 5.18 -17.87 -17.30
CA ALA A 235 5.40 -16.64 -16.55
C ALA A 235 6.54 -16.82 -15.55
N ASP A 236 7.18 -15.71 -15.18
CA ASP A 236 8.24 -15.72 -14.16
C ASP A 236 7.71 -16.39 -12.87
N PRO A 237 8.38 -17.42 -12.34
CA PRO A 237 7.98 -18.09 -11.11
C PRO A 237 7.78 -17.12 -9.93
N ALA A 238 8.50 -15.99 -9.90
CA ALA A 238 8.32 -14.97 -8.88
C ALA A 238 6.90 -14.36 -8.91
N TYR A 239 6.32 -14.18 -10.10
CA TYR A 239 4.95 -13.69 -10.24
C TYR A 239 3.93 -14.74 -9.77
N LEU A 240 4.17 -16.02 -10.07
CA LEU A 240 3.30 -17.10 -9.60
C LEU A 240 3.35 -17.22 -8.07
N ARG A 241 4.54 -17.14 -7.46
CA ARG A 241 4.71 -17.10 -5.99
C ARG A 241 3.97 -15.92 -5.38
N GLN A 242 4.14 -14.72 -5.94
CA GLN A 242 3.44 -13.52 -5.48
C GLN A 242 1.91 -13.73 -5.52
N MET A 243 1.38 -14.29 -6.61
CA MET A 243 -0.06 -14.55 -6.76
C MET A 243 -0.57 -15.62 -5.80
N ALA A 244 0.19 -16.69 -5.61
CA ALA A 244 -0.09 -17.74 -4.62
C ALA A 244 -0.17 -17.17 -3.20
N ILE A 245 0.77 -16.31 -2.83
CA ILE A 245 0.80 -15.66 -1.52
C ILE A 245 -0.41 -14.73 -1.31
N TYR A 246 -0.74 -13.88 -2.30
CA TYR A 246 -1.93 -13.04 -2.20
C TYR A 246 -3.19 -13.88 -2.10
N ALA A 247 -3.32 -14.94 -2.90
CA ALA A 247 -4.47 -15.83 -2.85
C ALA A 247 -4.62 -16.51 -1.48
N ALA A 248 -3.51 -16.95 -0.87
CA ALA A 248 -3.51 -17.53 0.47
C ALA A 248 -3.99 -16.56 1.55
N VAL A 249 -3.49 -15.32 1.55
CA VAL A 249 -3.89 -14.31 2.54
C VAL A 249 -5.33 -13.86 2.33
N LEU A 250 -5.75 -13.68 1.09
CA LEU A 250 -7.12 -13.28 0.78
C LEU A 250 -8.14 -14.38 1.14
N ALA A 251 -7.76 -15.67 1.05
CA ALA A 251 -8.63 -16.77 1.43
C ALA A 251 -8.99 -16.77 2.93
N ASP A 252 -8.05 -16.36 3.79
CA ASP A 252 -8.30 -16.22 5.22
C ASP A 252 -9.13 -14.96 5.55
N ILE A 253 -8.94 -13.87 4.78
CA ILE A 253 -9.71 -12.63 4.98
C ILE A 253 -11.17 -12.78 4.51
N PHE A 254 -11.38 -13.47 3.38
CA PHE A 254 -12.68 -13.61 2.73
C PHE A 254 -13.21 -15.03 2.84
N GLU A 255 -13.51 -15.45 4.07
CA GLU A 255 -14.06 -16.77 4.36
C GLU A 255 -15.31 -17.09 3.51
N GLY A 256 -15.35 -18.29 2.95
CA GLY A 256 -16.47 -18.78 2.14
C GLY A 256 -16.54 -18.21 0.72
N ARG A 257 -15.56 -17.41 0.28
CA ARG A 257 -15.46 -16.91 -1.11
C ARG A 257 -14.37 -17.62 -1.89
N GLN A 258 -14.62 -17.83 -3.18
CA GLN A 258 -13.60 -18.34 -4.09
C GLN A 258 -12.55 -17.25 -4.36
N ILE A 259 -11.26 -17.58 -4.27
CA ILE A 259 -10.19 -16.64 -4.60
C ILE A 259 -9.63 -16.97 -5.98
N GLU A 260 -9.66 -15.99 -6.87
CA GLU A 260 -9.13 -16.06 -8.23
C GLU A 260 -7.95 -15.10 -8.37
N ALA A 261 -6.94 -15.49 -9.13
CA ALA A 261 -5.78 -14.65 -9.41
C ALA A 261 -5.56 -14.51 -10.92
N ALA A 262 -5.12 -13.33 -11.37
CA ALA A 262 -4.79 -13.08 -12.77
C ALA A 262 -3.59 -12.15 -12.92
N LEU A 263 -2.77 -12.42 -13.94
CA LEU A 263 -1.76 -11.48 -14.43
C LEU A 263 -2.31 -10.72 -15.63
N VAL A 264 -2.23 -9.40 -15.60
CA VAL A 264 -2.67 -8.53 -16.69
C VAL A 264 -1.45 -7.94 -17.39
N TRP A 265 -1.22 -8.38 -18.62
CA TRP A 265 -0.11 -7.89 -19.43
C TRP A 265 -0.57 -6.72 -20.29
N THR A 266 0.12 -5.59 -20.18
CA THR A 266 -0.21 -4.38 -20.96
C THR A 266 0.44 -4.37 -22.34
N ASP A 267 1.28 -5.37 -22.65
CA ASP A 267 1.89 -5.57 -23.97
C ASP A 267 1.10 -6.60 -24.78
N GLY A 268 0.26 -6.09 -25.69
CA GLY A 268 -0.80 -6.87 -26.33
C GLY A 268 -1.78 -7.35 -25.25
N PRO A 269 -2.82 -6.58 -24.90
CA PRO A 269 -3.59 -6.76 -23.67
C PRO A 269 -3.97 -8.24 -23.48
N LYS A 270 -3.37 -8.91 -22.50
CA LYS A 270 -3.65 -10.31 -22.16
C LYS A 270 -4.04 -10.38 -20.69
N LEU A 271 -5.21 -10.96 -20.43
CA LEU A 271 -5.59 -11.40 -19.10
C LEU A 271 -5.27 -12.89 -19.01
N MET A 272 -4.38 -13.26 -18.10
CA MET A 272 -4.01 -14.65 -17.89
C MET A 272 -4.41 -15.05 -16.47
N ALA A 273 -5.51 -15.80 -16.37
CA ALA A 273 -5.91 -16.39 -15.12
C ALA A 273 -4.83 -17.38 -14.65
N VAL A 274 -4.50 -17.33 -13.36
CA VAL A 274 -3.63 -18.31 -12.71
C VAL A 274 -4.53 -19.46 -12.24
N PRO A 275 -4.41 -20.67 -12.82
CA PRO A 275 -5.26 -21.79 -12.43
C PRO A 275 -5.11 -22.11 -10.95
N GLU A 276 -6.20 -22.47 -10.28
CA GLU A 276 -6.20 -22.84 -8.85
C GLU A 276 -5.15 -23.92 -8.55
N LYS A 277 -5.03 -24.91 -9.45
CA LYS A 277 -4.02 -25.96 -9.35
C LYS A 277 -2.60 -25.40 -9.31
N LEU A 278 -2.30 -24.41 -10.15
CA LEU A 278 -0.98 -23.78 -10.19
C LEU A 278 -0.70 -22.99 -8.91
N LEU A 279 -1.69 -22.26 -8.39
CA LEU A 279 -1.58 -21.57 -7.09
C LEU A 279 -1.29 -22.57 -5.96
N ALA A 280 -2.02 -23.71 -5.93
CA ALA A 280 -1.83 -24.74 -4.93
C ALA A 280 -0.46 -25.41 -5.01
N GLU A 281 0.02 -25.72 -6.23
CA GLU A 281 1.37 -26.28 -6.46
C GLU A 281 2.46 -25.30 -6.00
N THR A 282 2.33 -24.02 -6.33
CA THR A 282 3.28 -22.98 -5.89
C THR A 282 3.27 -22.79 -4.37
N LEU A 283 2.10 -22.85 -3.71
CA LEU A 283 2.04 -22.82 -2.25
C LEU A 283 2.72 -24.04 -1.62
N ALA A 284 2.54 -25.23 -2.21
CA ALA A 284 3.19 -26.45 -1.72
C ALA A 284 4.73 -26.39 -1.88
N GLU A 285 5.23 -25.71 -2.91
CA GLU A 285 6.66 -25.42 -3.08
C GLU A 285 7.20 -24.51 -1.98
N LEU A 286 6.50 -23.43 -1.64
CA LEU A 286 6.91 -22.50 -0.58
C LEU A 286 7.07 -23.19 0.79
N HIS A 287 6.26 -24.21 1.09
CA HIS A 287 6.40 -25.00 2.32
C HIS A 287 7.59 -25.98 2.31
N ARG A 288 8.15 -26.31 1.13
CA ARG A 288 9.34 -27.16 1.03
C ARG A 288 10.63 -26.36 1.18
N GLU A 289 10.59 -25.07 0.83
CA GLU A 289 11.74 -24.16 0.89
C GLU A 289 11.95 -23.52 2.27
N GLY A 290 10.90 -23.40 3.09
CA GLY A 290 10.93 -22.82 4.45
C GLY A 290 11.05 -23.85 5.57
#